data_AF-A0A945I1U1-F1
#
_entry.id   AF-A0A945I1U1-F1
#
_cell.length_a   1.000
_cell.length_b   1.000
_cell.length_c   1.000
_cell.angle_alpha   90.00
_cell.angle_beta   90.00
_cell.angle_gamma   90.00
#
_symmetry.space_group_name_H-M   'P 1'
#
loop_
_entity.id
_entity.type
_entity.pdbx_description
1 polymer ?
#
loop_
_entity_poly.entity_id
_entity_poly.type
_entity_poly.pdbx_seq_one_letter_code
_entity_poly.pdbx_strand_id
1 'polypeptide(L)'
;MKKNLNSGFTLIELVIIMVILGVLAAVAVPRLGNTIDSSEESAEEAVIGSLRSAVEVYAMDQVVNNSNKSYPSNPFDALDDKSKNDLFNKGWDYDGMYISHNRNDGTVSTWYYERDQNNENNYGGIFYNGDG
;
A
#
# COMPACT_ATOMS: atom_id res chain seq x y z
N MET A 1 53.46 9.25 -35.04
CA MET A 1 53.12 7.86 -34.68
C MET A 1 52.16 7.87 -33.50
N LYS A 2 50.92 7.41 -33.67
CA LYS A 2 49.95 7.25 -32.56
C LYS A 2 50.25 5.92 -31.86
N LYS A 3 50.57 5.97 -30.57
CA LYS A 3 50.82 4.79 -29.73
C LYS A 3 49.46 4.27 -29.26
N ASN A 4 48.98 3.16 -29.81
CA ASN A 4 47.74 2.53 -29.36
C ASN A 4 48.01 1.81 -28.03
N LEU A 5 47.52 2.35 -26.93
CA LEU A 5 47.54 1.73 -25.60
C LEU A 5 46.38 0.72 -25.52
N ASN A 6 46.59 -0.48 -26.05
CA ASN A 6 45.69 -1.60 -25.77
C ASN A 6 46.10 -2.23 -24.44
N SER A 7 45.69 -1.59 -23.34
CA SER A 7 45.81 -2.14 -21.99
C SER A 7 44.67 -3.15 -21.77
N GLY A 8 45.01 -4.44 -21.73
CA GLY A 8 44.07 -5.49 -21.33
C GLY A 8 43.89 -5.52 -19.81
N PHE A 9 42.67 -5.75 -19.34
CA PHE A 9 42.37 -6.00 -17.92
C PHE A 9 43.10 -7.25 -17.41
N THR A 10 43.55 -7.23 -16.15
CA THR A 10 44.16 -8.40 -15.53
C THR A 10 43.09 -9.34 -14.95
N LEU A 11 43.36 -10.65 -14.95
CA LEU A 11 42.44 -11.63 -14.34
C LEU A 11 42.23 -11.35 -12.85
N ILE A 12 43.28 -10.93 -12.14
CA ILE A 12 43.20 -10.63 -10.70
C ILE A 12 42.28 -9.43 -10.42
N GLU A 13 42.26 -8.44 -11.31
CA GLU A 13 41.41 -7.25 -11.18
C GLU A 13 39.94 -7.62 -11.33
N LEU A 14 39.59 -8.49 -12.29
CA LEU A 14 38.24 -9.03 -12.40
C LEU A 14 37.83 -9.85 -11.16
N VAL A 15 38.76 -10.65 -10.61
CA VAL A 15 38.53 -11.48 -9.41
C VAL A 15 38.24 -10.62 -8.18
N ILE A 16 39.02 -9.57 -7.94
CA ILE A 16 38.79 -8.67 -6.80
C ILE A 16 37.45 -7.94 -6.95
N ILE A 17 37.10 -7.50 -8.16
CA ILE A 17 35.83 -6.82 -8.44
C ILE A 17 34.65 -7.75 -8.12
N MET A 18 34.66 -9.01 -8.57
CA MET A 18 33.57 -9.93 -8.26
C MET A 18 33.45 -10.23 -6.76
N VAL A 19 34.57 -10.28 -6.02
CA VAL A 19 34.56 -10.48 -4.57
C VAL A 19 33.90 -9.28 -3.87
N ILE A 20 34.28 -8.06 -4.25
CA ILE A 20 33.69 -6.84 -3.69
C ILE A 20 32.19 -6.77 -4.03
N LEU A 21 31.82 -7.01 -5.29
CA LEU A 21 30.42 -7.05 -5.71
C LEU A 21 29.63 -8.14 -4.99
N GLY A 22 30.23 -9.30 -4.72
CA GLY A 22 29.62 -10.38 -3.95
C GLY A 22 29.30 -9.97 -2.51
N VAL A 23 30.23 -9.31 -1.82
CA VAL A 23 30.00 -8.79 -0.45
C VAL A 23 28.93 -7.70 -0.45
N LEU A 24 28.99 -6.77 -1.40
CA LEU A 24 27.98 -5.70 -1.50
C LEU A 24 26.58 -6.26 -1.78
N ALA A 25 26.46 -7.23 -2.69
CA ALA A 25 25.19 -7.88 -3.01
C ALA A 25 24.61 -8.62 -1.80
N ALA A 26 25.44 -9.34 -1.04
CA ALA A 26 25.01 -10.09 0.15
C ALA A 26 24.35 -9.19 1.22
N VAL A 27 24.80 -7.94 1.36
CA VAL A 27 24.22 -6.97 2.30
C VAL A 27 23.06 -6.19 1.68
N ALA A 28 23.13 -5.86 0.39
CA ALA A 28 22.14 -5.02 -0.28
C ALA A 28 20.79 -5.72 -0.50
N VAL A 29 20.79 -6.99 -0.91
CA VAL A 29 19.58 -7.76 -1.22
C VAL A 29 18.59 -7.85 -0.04
N PRO A 30 18.98 -8.30 1.17
CA PRO A 30 18.04 -8.42 2.29
C PRO A 30 17.53 -7.04 2.76
N ARG A 31 18.37 -6.00 2.70
CA ARG A 31 17.96 -4.65 3.07
C ARG A 31 16.89 -4.09 2.12
N LEU A 32 17.00 -4.40 0.83
CA LEU A 32 16.04 -3.96 -0.17
C LEU A 32 14.66 -4.55 0.08
N GLY A 33 14.56 -5.85 0.40
CA GLY A 33 13.29 -6.51 0.75
C GLY A 33 12.56 -5.79 1.89
N ASN A 34 13.20 -5.66 3.06
CA ASN A 34 12.62 -4.95 4.21
C ASN A 34 12.21 -3.50 3.89
N THR A 35 12.92 -2.83 2.97
CA THR A 35 12.58 -1.46 2.56
C THR A 35 11.33 -1.43 1.70
N ILE A 36 11.11 -2.43 0.86
CA ILE A 36 9.90 -2.56 0.05
C ILE A 36 8.71 -2.83 0.96
N ASP A 37 8.82 -3.81 1.85
CA ASP A 37 7.73 -4.18 2.77
C ASP A 37 7.27 -3.00 3.63
N SER A 38 8.22 -2.27 4.24
CA SER A 38 7.89 -1.07 5.03
C SER A 38 7.32 0.09 4.19
N SER A 39 7.70 0.19 2.92
CA SER A 39 7.13 1.17 1.99
C SER A 39 5.69 0.82 1.62
N GLU A 40 5.38 -0.47 1.46
CA GLU A 40 4.03 -0.96 1.20
C GLU A 40 3.12 -0.73 2.40
N GLU A 41 3.55 -1.09 3.62
CA GLU A 41 2.80 -0.83 4.86
C GLU A 41 2.50 0.67 5.03
N SER A 42 3.49 1.53 4.74
CA SER A 42 3.32 2.98 4.80
C SER A 42 2.31 3.50 3.77
N ALA A 43 2.30 2.92 2.56
CA ALA A 43 1.34 3.27 1.52
C ALA A 43 -0.07 2.79 1.89
N GLU A 44 -0.19 1.61 2.49
CA GLU A 44 -1.45 1.04 2.99
C GLU A 44 -2.07 1.96 4.05
N GLU A 45 -1.30 2.37 5.06
CA GLU A 45 -1.81 3.27 6.10
C GLU A 45 -2.22 4.64 5.52
N ALA A 46 -1.53 5.13 4.50
CA ALA A 46 -1.90 6.37 3.82
C ALA A 46 -3.24 6.25 3.08
N VAL A 47 -3.48 5.13 2.39
CA VAL A 47 -4.75 4.85 1.71
C VAL A 47 -5.88 4.70 2.73
N ILE A 48 -5.68 3.88 3.77
CA ILE A 48 -6.69 3.66 4.81
C ILE A 48 -6.99 4.95 5.57
N GLY A 49 -5.99 5.76 5.90
CA GLY A 49 -6.18 7.07 6.52
C GLY A 49 -7.01 8.02 5.64
N SER A 50 -6.74 8.03 4.34
CA SER A 50 -7.52 8.80 3.36
C SER A 50 -8.96 8.29 3.26
N LEU A 51 -9.14 6.97 3.26
CA LEU A 51 -10.44 6.33 3.20
C LEU A 51 -11.28 6.59 4.46
N ARG A 52 -10.67 6.51 5.65
CA ARG A 52 -11.30 6.90 6.93
C ARG A 52 -11.81 8.34 6.89
N SER A 53 -11.00 9.26 6.35
CA SER A 53 -11.41 10.66 6.18
C SER A 53 -12.57 10.79 5.19
N ALA A 54 -12.48 10.11 4.04
CA ALA A 54 -13.52 10.14 3.01
C ALA A 54 -14.87 9.63 3.52
N VAL A 55 -14.91 8.49 4.21
CA VAL A 55 -16.16 7.94 4.75
C VAL A 55 -16.76 8.83 5.85
N GLU A 56 -15.94 9.55 6.62
CA GLU A 56 -16.42 10.51 7.61
C GLU A 56 -17.01 11.76 6.93
N VAL A 57 -16.35 12.27 5.88
CA VAL A 57 -16.88 13.38 5.07
C VAL A 57 -18.21 13.00 4.44
N TYR A 58 -18.31 11.79 3.88
CA TYR A 58 -19.57 11.25 3.37
C TYR A 58 -20.66 11.25 4.45
N ALA A 59 -20.34 10.73 5.64
CA ALA A 59 -21.30 10.68 6.73
C ALA A 59 -21.74 12.08 7.19
N MET A 60 -20.85 13.07 7.17
CA MET A 60 -21.20 14.47 7.46
C MET A 60 -22.13 15.06 6.40
N ASP A 61 -21.90 14.76 5.12
CA ASP A 61 -22.80 15.19 4.03
C ASP A 61 -24.21 14.60 4.19
N GLN A 62 -24.30 13.32 4.62
CA GLN A 62 -25.60 12.70 4.94
C GLN A 62 -26.32 13.38 6.10
N VAL A 63 -25.61 13.85 7.13
CA VAL A 63 -26.23 14.65 8.20
C VAL A 63 -26.82 15.94 7.64
N VAL A 64 -26.11 16.62 6.74
CA VAL A 64 -26.59 17.88 6.15
C VAL A 64 -27.81 17.66 5.25
N ASN A 65 -27.79 16.63 4.41
CA ASN A 65 -28.82 16.40 3.40
C ASN A 65 -30.04 15.62 3.95
N ASN A 66 -29.81 14.69 4.86
CA ASN A 66 -30.80 13.71 5.29
C ASN A 66 -31.11 13.80 6.80
N SER A 67 -30.50 14.75 7.53
CA SER A 67 -30.63 14.93 8.98
C SER A 67 -30.24 13.70 9.81
N ASN A 68 -29.55 12.73 9.20
CA ASN A 68 -29.15 11.48 9.82
C ASN A 68 -27.72 11.15 9.41
N LYS A 69 -26.87 10.80 10.38
CA LYS A 69 -25.51 10.34 10.10
C LYS A 69 -25.58 8.92 9.54
N SER A 70 -25.02 8.69 8.36
CA SER A 70 -24.94 7.33 7.80
C SER A 70 -23.66 7.17 7.00
N TYR A 71 -22.98 6.05 7.21
CA TYR A 71 -21.78 5.69 6.45
C TYR A 71 -22.15 4.99 5.14
N PRO A 72 -21.30 5.08 4.10
CA PRO A 72 -21.58 4.43 2.83
C PRO A 72 -21.61 2.91 2.97
N SER A 73 -22.27 2.23 2.05
CA SER A 73 -22.28 0.77 2.08
C SER A 73 -20.91 0.21 1.70
N ASN A 74 -20.35 0.67 0.59
CA ASN A 74 -18.95 0.38 0.26
C ASN A 74 -18.09 1.58 0.68
N PRO A 75 -17.02 1.40 1.46
CA PRO A 75 -16.18 2.52 1.90
C PRO A 75 -15.56 3.27 0.72
N PHE A 76 -15.32 2.61 -0.41
CA PHE A 76 -14.79 3.23 -1.63
C PHE A 76 -15.83 4.10 -2.37
N ASP A 77 -17.12 4.03 -2.03
CA ASP A 77 -18.15 4.91 -2.61
C ASP A 77 -18.06 6.35 -2.06
N ALA A 78 -17.29 6.58 -1.00
CA ALA A 78 -16.95 7.92 -0.54
C ALA A 78 -15.86 8.61 -1.36
N LEU A 79 -15.25 7.90 -2.32
CA LEU A 79 -14.21 8.42 -3.20
C LEU A 79 -14.79 8.77 -4.57
N ASP A 80 -14.06 9.59 -5.33
CA ASP A 80 -14.37 9.80 -6.74
C ASP A 80 -14.03 8.55 -7.58
N ASP A 81 -14.71 8.40 -8.73
CA ASP A 81 -14.58 7.23 -9.60
C ASP A 81 -13.13 6.96 -10.03
N LYS A 82 -12.33 8.01 -10.26
CA LYS A 82 -10.94 7.83 -10.69
C LYS A 82 -10.10 7.25 -9.55
N SER A 83 -10.22 7.80 -8.35
CA SER A 83 -9.50 7.29 -7.16
C SER A 83 -9.92 5.86 -6.84
N LYS A 84 -11.22 5.56 -6.88
CA LYS A 84 -11.75 4.20 -6.70
C LYS A 84 -11.15 3.21 -7.70
N ASN A 85 -11.16 3.54 -8.99
CA ASN A 85 -10.58 2.68 -10.02
C ASN A 85 -9.06 2.53 -9.90
N ASP A 86 -8.34 3.58 -9.52
CA ASP A 86 -6.89 3.52 -9.28
C ASP A 86 -6.56 2.57 -8.13
N LEU A 87 -7.31 2.63 -7.03
CA LEU A 87 -7.12 1.72 -5.89
C LEU A 87 -7.42 0.26 -6.27
N PHE A 88 -8.49 -0.01 -7.02
CA PHE A 88 -8.76 -1.37 -7.51
C PHE A 88 -7.67 -1.91 -8.43
N ASN A 89 -7.14 -1.07 -9.32
CA ASN A 89 -6.01 -1.46 -10.17
C ASN A 89 -4.71 -1.67 -9.37
N LYS A 90 -4.61 -1.09 -8.18
CA LYS A 90 -3.51 -1.29 -7.22
C LYS A 90 -3.77 -2.45 -6.25
N GLY A 91 -4.76 -3.31 -6.51
CA GLY A 91 -4.98 -4.52 -5.73
C GLY A 91 -5.77 -4.32 -4.44
N TRP A 92 -6.41 -3.15 -4.27
CA TRP A 92 -7.40 -2.94 -3.21
C TRP A 92 -8.74 -3.58 -3.60
N ASP A 93 -9.48 -4.07 -2.62
CA ASP A 93 -10.83 -4.59 -2.81
C ASP A 93 -11.69 -4.44 -1.54
N TYR A 94 -13.01 -4.61 -1.67
CA TYR A 94 -13.96 -4.68 -0.56
C TYR A 94 -15.04 -5.72 -0.83
N ASP A 95 -15.18 -6.70 0.08
CA ASP A 95 -16.08 -7.84 -0.08
C ASP A 95 -17.45 -7.69 0.64
N GLY A 96 -17.67 -6.57 1.32
CA GLY A 96 -18.85 -6.35 2.16
C GLY A 96 -18.55 -6.37 3.67
N MET A 97 -17.41 -6.91 4.08
CA MET A 97 -16.98 -7.01 5.47
C MET A 97 -15.54 -6.50 5.66
N TYR A 98 -14.66 -6.84 4.72
CA TYR A 98 -13.25 -6.52 4.75
C TYR A 98 -12.85 -5.64 3.57
N ILE A 99 -12.00 -4.66 3.86
CA ILE A 99 -11.14 -4.03 2.87
C ILE A 99 -9.86 -4.86 2.83
N SER A 100 -9.39 -5.22 1.64
CA SER A 100 -8.16 -5.99 1.46
C SER A 100 -7.21 -5.31 0.48
N HIS A 101 -5.90 -5.51 0.67
CA HIS A 101 -4.86 -5.11 -0.27
C HIS A 101 -3.90 -6.27 -0.53
N ASN A 102 -3.67 -6.59 -1.80
CA ASN A 102 -2.69 -7.61 -2.20
C ASN A 102 -1.32 -6.96 -2.39
N ARG A 103 -0.35 -7.34 -1.55
CA ARG A 103 1.04 -6.87 -1.63
C ARG A 103 1.80 -7.56 -2.77
N ASN A 104 2.93 -6.97 -3.18
CA ASN A 104 3.72 -7.52 -4.29
C ASN A 104 4.40 -8.86 -3.96
N ASP A 105 4.55 -9.18 -2.68
CA ASP A 105 5.07 -10.45 -2.18
C ASP A 105 4.02 -11.57 -2.13
N GLY A 106 2.75 -11.25 -2.41
CA GLY A 106 1.62 -12.17 -2.38
C GLY A 106 0.89 -12.28 -1.04
N THR A 107 1.32 -11.51 -0.02
CA THR A 107 0.58 -11.39 1.26
C THR A 107 -0.62 -10.46 1.12
N VAL A 108 -1.60 -10.62 2.00
CA VAL A 108 -2.84 -9.82 1.97
C VAL A 108 -3.06 -9.11 3.29
N SER A 109 -3.08 -7.79 3.27
CA SER A 109 -3.47 -6.97 4.41
C SER A 109 -4.98 -6.80 4.43
N THR A 110 -5.60 -6.88 5.61
CA THR A 110 -7.05 -6.72 5.74
C THR A 110 -7.45 -5.75 6.85
N TRP A 111 -8.56 -5.04 6.62
CA TRP A 111 -9.21 -4.15 7.58
C TRP A 111 -10.71 -4.44 7.64
N TYR A 112 -11.27 -4.51 8.85
CA TYR A 112 -12.72 -4.51 9.04
C TYR A 112 -13.29 -3.15 8.68
N TYR A 113 -14.38 -3.17 7.91
CA TYR A 113 -15.23 -2.00 7.74
C TYR A 113 -16.54 -2.20 8.48
N GLU A 114 -16.69 -1.49 9.59
CA GLU A 114 -17.90 -1.53 10.39
C GLU A 114 -18.77 -0.33 10.04
N ARG A 115 -20.08 -0.60 9.84
CA ARG A 115 -21.11 0.42 9.71
C ARG A 115 -22.34 -0.05 10.49
N ASP A 116 -22.67 0.64 11.57
CA ASP A 116 -23.90 0.38 12.32
C ASP A 116 -24.88 1.53 12.07
N GLN A 117 -25.86 1.28 11.22
CA GLN A 117 -26.90 2.26 10.86
C GLN A 117 -28.15 2.17 11.76
N ASN A 118 -28.19 1.24 12.71
CA ASN A 118 -29.36 0.98 13.55
C ASN A 118 -29.18 1.49 14.99
N ASN A 119 -28.08 2.20 15.26
CA ASN A 119 -27.69 2.63 16.59
C ASN A 119 -27.76 4.15 16.71
N GLU A 120 -28.10 4.66 17.89
CA GLU A 120 -28.38 6.10 18.13
C GLU A 120 -27.21 7.01 17.73
N ASN A 121 -25.99 6.48 17.75
CA ASN A 121 -24.77 7.21 17.44
C ASN A 121 -24.25 7.00 16.02
N ASN A 122 -24.88 6.11 15.23
CA ASN A 122 -24.47 5.68 13.89
C ASN A 122 -22.93 5.57 13.77
N TYR A 123 -22.36 4.49 14.30
CA TYR A 123 -20.92 4.28 14.30
C TYR A 123 -20.42 3.75 12.96
N GLY A 124 -19.28 4.23 12.51
CA GLY A 124 -18.58 3.70 11.35
C GLY A 124 -17.08 3.85 11.52
N GLY A 125 -16.34 2.85 11.04
CA GLY A 125 -14.89 2.81 11.24
C GLY A 125 -14.19 1.78 10.39
N ILE A 126 -12.89 2.00 10.20
CA ILE A 126 -11.99 1.07 9.51
C ILE A 126 -10.91 0.64 10.51
N PHE A 127 -10.85 -0.65 10.80
CA PHE A 127 -10.00 -1.22 11.84
C PHE A 127 -9.08 -2.29 11.24
N TYR A 128 -7.79 -2.22 11.54
CA TYR A 128 -6.84 -3.23 11.06
C TYR A 128 -7.17 -4.60 11.64
N ASN A 129 -7.26 -5.62 10.77
CA ASN A 129 -7.58 -6.99 11.13
C ASN A 129 -6.33 -7.89 11.17
N GLY A 130 -5.30 -7.56 10.39
CA GLY A 130 -4.09 -8.35 10.29
C GLY A 130 -3.70 -8.64 8.84
N ASP A 131 -2.50 -9.20 8.71
CA ASP A 131 -1.94 -9.70 7.45
C ASP A 131 -2.14 -11.22 7.39
N GLY A 132 -2.62 -11.72 6.24
CA GLY A 132 -2.90 -13.12 5.94
C GLY A 132 -2.03 -13.70 4.83
#